data_AF-A0A661CCB4-F1
#
_entry.id   AF-A0A661CCB4-F1
#
_cell.length_a   1.000
_cell.length_b   1.000
_cell.length_c   1.000
_cell.angle_alpha   90.00
_cell.angle_beta   90.00
_cell.angle_gamma   90.00
#
_symmetry.space_group_name_H-M   'P 1'
#
loop_
_entity.id
_entity.type
_entity.pdbx_description
1 polymer ?
#
loop_
_entity_poly.entity_id
_entity_poly.type
_entity_poly.pdbx_seq_one_letter_code
_entity_poly.pdbx_strand_id
1 'polypeptide(L)'
;MKIISLRFCLYFCLLVGNQFLPGHVLAVGNYQEPAEFIQKVFYGDAPKVSKIWIRKDLKVKIHEIMGHDLGVLRLKYWEKEGRTAWILEEIGKVRPITAG
;
A
#
# COMPACT_ATOMS: atom_id res chain seq x y z
N MET A 1 -1.81 20.48 52.85
CA MET A 1 -2.07 19.21 52.13
C MET A 1 -3.32 19.25 51.22
N LYS A 2 -3.67 20.39 50.58
CA LYS A 2 -4.84 20.53 49.68
C LYS A 2 -4.51 20.99 48.25
N ILE A 3 -3.28 21.45 48.01
CA ILE A 3 -2.88 22.13 46.76
C ILE A 3 -2.36 21.14 45.70
N ILE A 4 -1.84 19.98 46.12
CA ILE A 4 -1.31 18.93 45.24
C ILE A 4 -2.45 18.17 44.55
N SER A 5 -3.59 17.97 45.23
CA SER A 5 -4.78 17.29 44.68
C SER A 5 -5.47 18.05 43.55
N LEU A 6 -5.40 19.39 43.54
CA LEU A 6 -6.06 20.22 42.54
C LEU A 6 -5.25 20.31 41.23
N ARG A 7 -3.91 20.34 41.34
CA ARG A 7 -2.99 20.33 40.18
C ARG A 7 -2.98 18.97 39.48
N PHE A 8 -3.10 17.87 40.24
CA PHE A 8 -3.17 16.52 39.67
C PHE A 8 -4.49 16.29 38.91
N CYS A 9 -5.60 16.82 39.41
CA CYS A 9 -6.91 16.76 38.74
C CYS A 9 -6.94 17.58 37.44
N LEU A 10 -6.33 18.77 37.43
CA LEU A 10 -6.19 19.60 36.22
C LEU A 10 -5.30 18.95 35.15
N TYR A 11 -4.20 18.28 35.55
CA TYR A 11 -3.32 17.57 34.63
C TYR A 11 -3.98 16.31 34.05
N PHE A 12 -4.78 15.60 34.85
CA PHE A 12 -5.52 14.43 34.42
C PHE A 12 -6.63 14.78 33.42
N CYS A 13 -7.31 15.92 33.60
CA CYS A 13 -8.31 16.41 32.64
C CYS A 13 -7.69 16.83 31.28
N LEU A 14 -6.50 17.44 31.29
CA LEU A 14 -5.79 17.85 30.07
C LEU A 14 -5.20 16.67 29.29
N LEU A 15 -4.80 15.58 29.96
CA LEU A 15 -4.26 14.38 29.30
C LEU A 15 -5.36 13.51 28.65
N VAL A 16 -6.55 13.46 29.23
CA VAL A 16 -7.66 12.64 28.70
C VAL A 16 -8.42 13.35 27.57
N GLY A 17 -8.48 14.69 27.59
CA GLY A 17 -9.18 15.48 26.58
C GLY A 17 -8.60 15.40 25.15
N ASN A 18 -7.33 15.05 24.99
CA ASN A 18 -6.65 15.02 23.69
C ASN A 18 -6.81 13.69 22.94
N GLN A 19 -7.45 12.67 23.53
CA GLN A 19 -7.53 11.32 22.93
C GLN A 19 -8.84 11.03 22.18
N PHE A 20 -9.81 11.97 22.16
CA PHE A 20 -11.13 11.77 21.58
C PHE A 20 -11.43 12.70 20.39
N LEU A 21 -10.49 12.81 19.45
CA LEU A 21 -10.84 13.19 18.08
C LEU A 21 -10.85 11.92 17.22
N PRO A 22 -12.00 11.24 17.06
CA PRO A 22 -12.14 10.29 15.97
C PRO A 22 -12.04 11.07 14.66
N GLY A 23 -10.84 11.13 14.09
CA GLY A 23 -10.65 11.54 12.72
C GLY A 23 -11.44 10.57 11.84
N HIS A 24 -12.59 11.01 11.34
CA HIS A 24 -13.35 10.26 10.35
C HIS A 24 -12.50 10.16 9.08
N VAL A 25 -11.80 9.04 8.90
CA VAL A 25 -11.10 8.73 7.65
C VAL A 25 -12.18 8.39 6.63
N LEU A 26 -12.58 9.37 5.83
CA LEU A 26 -13.41 9.14 4.66
C LEU A 26 -12.55 8.46 3.59
N ALA A 27 -12.59 7.13 3.54
CA ALA A 27 -11.86 6.34 2.56
C ALA A 27 -12.49 6.49 1.16
N VAL A 28 -12.14 7.60 0.49
CA VAL A 28 -12.45 7.89 -0.93
C VAL A 28 -11.14 8.06 -1.72
N GLY A 29 -10.05 7.42 -1.28
CA GLY A 29 -8.70 7.60 -1.83
C GLY A 29 -7.95 6.30 -2.08
N ASN A 30 -6.82 6.41 -2.80
CA ASN A 30 -5.86 5.33 -2.98
C ASN A 30 -5.58 4.64 -1.64
N TYR A 31 -5.70 3.31 -1.61
CA TYR A 31 -5.49 2.53 -0.38
C TYR A 31 -4.05 2.61 0.12
N GLN A 32 -3.08 2.55 -0.80
CA GLN A 32 -1.66 2.63 -0.52
C GLN A 32 -0.92 3.11 -1.77
N GLU A 33 0.11 3.95 -1.60
CA GLU A 33 0.95 4.36 -2.72
C GLU A 33 1.92 3.23 -3.14
N PRO A 34 2.21 3.06 -4.45
CA PRO A 34 3.09 2.01 -4.95
C PRO A 34 4.45 1.91 -4.24
N ALA A 35 5.08 3.05 -3.95
CA ALA A 35 6.37 3.06 -3.27
C ALA A 35 6.28 2.54 -1.82
N GLU A 36 5.21 2.89 -1.11
CA GLU A 36 4.97 2.42 0.25
C GLU A 36 4.68 0.91 0.28
N PHE A 37 3.93 0.41 -0.72
CA PHE A 37 3.68 -1.02 -0.88
C PHE A 37 5.00 -1.78 -1.04
N ILE A 38 5.86 -1.36 -1.97
CA ILE A 38 7.16 -1.99 -2.20
C ILE A 38 8.01 -1.94 -0.93
N GLN A 39 8.09 -0.80 -0.23
CA GLN A 39 8.84 -0.74 1.02
C GLN A 39 8.27 -1.68 2.09
N LYS A 40 6.95 -1.80 2.19
CA LYS A 40 6.30 -2.73 3.12
C LYS A 40 6.63 -4.19 2.80
N VAL A 41 6.61 -4.58 1.52
CA VAL A 41 6.92 -5.96 1.08
C VAL A 41 8.37 -6.35 1.41
N PHE A 42 9.30 -5.40 1.32
CA PHE A 42 10.72 -5.63 1.54
C PHE A 42 11.24 -5.08 2.88
N TYR A 43 10.35 -4.82 3.85
CA TYR A 43 10.70 -4.34 5.19
C TYR A 43 11.62 -3.10 5.20
N GLY A 44 11.41 -2.18 4.26
CA GLY A 44 12.19 -0.95 4.11
C GLY A 44 13.50 -1.10 3.33
N ASP A 45 13.89 -2.33 2.97
CA ASP A 45 15.11 -2.62 2.21
C ASP A 45 14.77 -3.16 0.81
N ALA A 46 13.99 -2.34 0.08
CA ALA A 46 13.55 -2.65 -1.26
C ALA A 46 14.72 -2.71 -2.25
N PRO A 47 14.80 -3.75 -3.10
CA PRO A 47 15.85 -3.87 -4.10
C PRO A 47 15.65 -2.83 -5.21
N LYS A 48 16.65 -2.73 -6.09
CA LYS A 48 16.51 -1.93 -7.31
C LYS A 48 15.43 -2.55 -8.22
N VAL A 49 14.62 -1.68 -8.81
CA VAL A 49 13.58 -2.11 -9.77
C VAL A 49 14.19 -2.78 -11.00
N SER A 50 13.63 -3.93 -11.36
CA SER A 50 13.93 -4.69 -12.56
C SER A 50 12.77 -4.61 -13.55
N LYS A 51 13.02 -5.01 -14.81
CA LYS A 51 12.01 -4.97 -15.88
C LYS A 51 11.96 -6.30 -16.62
N ILE A 52 10.76 -6.83 -16.80
CA ILE A 52 10.51 -7.99 -17.66
C ILE A 52 9.79 -7.53 -18.92
N TRP A 53 10.25 -7.98 -20.08
CA TRP A 53 9.63 -7.68 -21.37
C TRP A 53 8.56 -8.72 -21.69
N ILE A 54 7.37 -8.26 -22.07
CA ILE A 54 6.26 -9.14 -22.45
C ILE A 54 6.46 -9.56 -23.91
N ARG A 55 7.13 -10.71 -24.08
CA ARG A 55 7.35 -11.36 -25.39
C ARG A 55 6.17 -12.26 -25.75
N LYS A 56 6.16 -12.76 -26.99
CA LYS A 56 5.03 -13.50 -27.58
C LYS A 56 4.57 -14.67 -26.71
N ASP A 57 5.49 -15.46 -26.18
CA ASP A 57 5.22 -16.61 -25.31
C ASP A 57 4.62 -16.19 -23.96
N LEU A 58 5.21 -15.19 -23.30
CA LEU A 58 4.69 -14.67 -22.04
C LEU A 58 3.33 -13.99 -22.24
N LYS A 59 3.13 -13.32 -23.38
CA LYS A 59 1.86 -12.69 -23.75
C LYS A 59 0.73 -13.71 -23.82
N VAL A 60 0.97 -14.86 -24.46
CA VAL A 60 0.00 -15.96 -24.53
C VAL A 60 -0.36 -16.46 -23.13
N LYS A 61 0.63 -16.72 -22.28
CA LYS A 61 0.39 -17.17 -20.89
C LYS A 61 -0.40 -16.16 -20.06
N ILE A 62 -0.09 -14.86 -20.21
CA ILE A 62 -0.83 -13.79 -19.55
C ILE A 62 -2.29 -13.81 -19.99
N HIS A 63 -2.55 -13.91 -21.29
CA HIS A 63 -3.90 -13.96 -21.83
C HIS A 63 -4.67 -15.19 -21.34
N GLU A 64 -4.02 -16.35 -21.24
CA GLU A 64 -4.62 -17.58 -20.69
C GLU A 64 -5.04 -17.44 -19.22
N ILE A 65 -4.26 -16.71 -18.42
CA ILE A 65 -4.52 -16.50 -16.99
C ILE A 65 -5.55 -15.38 -16.76
N MET A 66 -5.40 -14.27 -17.48
CA MET A 66 -6.15 -13.03 -17.24
C MET A 66 -7.42 -12.92 -18.09
N GLY A 67 -7.46 -13.59 -19.25
CA GLY A 67 -8.52 -13.43 -20.26
C GLY A 67 -8.33 -12.23 -21.21
N HIS A 68 -7.30 -11.42 -20.99
CA HIS A 68 -6.93 -10.27 -21.83
C HIS A 68 -5.43 -9.98 -21.79
N ASP A 69 -4.97 -9.14 -22.70
CA ASP A 69 -3.59 -8.64 -22.71
C ASP A 69 -3.43 -7.48 -21.72
N LEU A 70 -2.32 -7.40 -20.99
CA LEU A 70 -2.02 -6.28 -20.08
C LEU A 70 -1.82 -4.92 -20.77
N GLY A 71 -1.76 -4.87 -22.11
CA GLY A 71 -1.60 -3.63 -22.86
C GLY A 71 -0.24 -2.91 -22.68
N VAL A 72 0.74 -3.54 -22.03
CA VAL A 72 2.08 -2.98 -21.79
C VAL A 72 3.19 -3.81 -22.44
N LEU A 73 4.28 -3.14 -22.82
CA LEU A 73 5.45 -3.81 -23.43
C LEU A 73 6.36 -4.49 -22.39
N ARG A 74 6.36 -3.97 -21.16
CA ARG A 74 7.22 -4.44 -20.07
C ARG A 74 6.59 -4.13 -18.73
N LEU A 75 6.84 -5.00 -17.75
CA LEU A 75 6.44 -4.82 -16.36
C LEU A 75 7.65 -4.53 -15.49
N LYS A 76 7.44 -3.68 -14.49
CA LYS A 76 8.41 -3.49 -13.41
C LYS A 76 8.19 -4.58 -12.36
N TYR A 77 9.28 -5.04 -11.78
CA TYR A 77 9.23 -5.95 -10.64
C TYR A 77 10.39 -5.69 -9.69
N TRP A 78 10.25 -6.18 -8.47
CA TRP A 78 11.25 -6.12 -7.42
C TRP A 78 11.47 -7.53 -6.92
N GLU A 79 12.72 -7.92 -6.72
CA GLU A 79 13.06 -9.25 -6.24
C GLU A 79 14.23 -9.18 -5.26
N LYS A 80 14.08 -9.83 -4.12
CA LYS A 80 15.13 -9.99 -3.11
C LYS A 80 14.87 -11.26 -2.32
N GLU A 81 15.91 -12.09 -2.17
CA GLU A 81 15.88 -13.28 -1.29
C GLU A 81 14.69 -14.21 -1.55
N GLY A 82 14.34 -14.43 -2.83
CA GLY A 82 13.22 -15.29 -3.23
C GLY A 82 11.83 -14.68 -3.03
N ARG A 83 11.73 -13.43 -2.55
CA ARG A 83 10.49 -12.65 -2.52
C ARG A 83 10.44 -11.76 -3.75
N THR A 84 9.29 -11.76 -4.43
CA THR A 84 9.07 -10.93 -5.61
C THR A 84 7.78 -10.13 -5.48
N ALA A 85 7.81 -8.89 -5.97
CA ALA A 85 6.67 -7.99 -5.99
C ALA A 85 6.48 -7.40 -7.39
N TRP A 86 5.22 -7.27 -7.79
CA TRP A 86 4.79 -6.59 -9.01
C TRP A 86 3.64 -5.65 -8.66
N ILE A 87 3.35 -4.70 -9.54
CA ILE A 87 2.19 -3.82 -9.41
C ILE A 87 1.48 -3.86 -10.76
N LEU A 88 0.23 -4.30 -10.75
CA LEU A 88 -0.61 -4.45 -11.92
C LEU A 88 -1.82 -3.53 -11.81
N GLU A 89 -2.04 -2.73 -12.85
CA GLU A 89 -3.22 -1.89 -13.00
C GLU A 89 -4.27 -2.67 -13.79
N GLU A 90 -5.45 -2.82 -13.23
CA GLU A 90 -6.56 -3.57 -13.84
C GLU A 90 -7.88 -2.84 -13.71
N ILE A 91 -8.87 -3.24 -14.50
CA ILE A 91 -10.25 -2.76 -14.32
C ILE A 91 -11.02 -3.85 -13.58
N GLY A 92 -11.53 -3.52 -12.40
CA GLY A 92 -12.42 -4.41 -11.65
C GLY A 92 -13.80 -4.48 -12.31
N LYS A 93 -14.87 -4.37 -11.51
CA LYS A 93 -16.23 -4.35 -12.10
C LYS A 93 -16.49 -3.14 -13.00
N VAL A 94 -16.04 -1.96 -12.58
CA VAL A 94 -16.34 -0.67 -13.25
C VAL A 94 -15.24 0.39 -13.09
N ARG A 95 -14.26 0.17 -12.21
CA ARG A 95 -13.23 1.17 -11.87
C ARG A 95 -11.84 0.55 -11.92
N PRO A 96 -10.79 1.35 -12.20
CA PRO A 96 -9.41 0.92 -12.05
C PRO A 96 -9.15 0.42 -10.63
N ILE A 97 -8.37 -0.64 -10.53
CA ILE A 97 -7.84 -1.22 -9.31
C ILE A 97 -6.35 -1.48 -9.51
N THR A 98 -5.58 -1.34 -8.44
CA THR A 98 -4.18 -1.72 -8.42
C THR A 98 -4.05 -2.96 -7.54
N ALA A 99 -3.46 -4.02 -8.08
CA ALA A 99 -3.12 -5.24 -7.33
C ALA A 99 -1.61 -5.38 -7.22
N GLY A 100 -1.13 -5.83 -6.06
CA GLY A 100 0.29 -6.04 -5.77
C GLY A 100 0.51 -7.23 -4.86
#